data_AF-A0A820RNZ5-F1
#
_entry.id   AF-A0A820RNZ5-F1
#
_cell.length_a   1.000
_cell.length_b   1.000
_cell.length_c   1.000
_cell.angle_alpha   90.00
_cell.angle_beta   90.00
_cell.angle_gamma   90.00
#
_symmetry.space_group_name_H-M   'P 1'
#
loop_
_entity.id
_entity.type
_entity.pdbx_description
1 polymer ?
#
loop_
_entity_poly.entity_id
_entity_poly.type
_entity_poly.pdbx_seq_one_letter_code
_entity_poly.pdbx_strand_id
1 'polypeptide(L)'
;KIHAVFLKAFILSFGVCLKQEKWNDLIPKYEHNRSKRSTELLVLTIDTIRLVANSLSCARTKSISIVLNVSSPYFTQQLLGNLKKSTFFPLLYDASNKGNTKVFPICVQFLSSTGVKIGIVDLIDAVDEPTIEIFANARQLFMDNGLDIYGLTALGVDNTNVNIGNNHSVYSLFKDELPNVLKGNCYSHILPNSVKYAHNELLIDGEKVLISLCYHYLRSAKRVDELKQYYGFYEQDFKVILKHTKLRWLSLYLSIERLVEVFALVKIYFLE
;
A
#
# COMPACT_ATOMS: atom_id res chain seq x y z
N LYS A 1 -5.66 16.58 6.46
CA LYS A 1 -6.04 17.76 5.62
C LYS A 1 -5.00 18.22 4.57
N ILE A 2 -3.89 18.93 4.87
CA ILE A 2 -2.96 19.47 3.80
C ILE A 2 -2.25 18.37 2.98
N HIS A 3 -1.71 17.34 3.64
CA HIS A 3 -1.05 16.22 2.95
C HIS A 3 -2.01 15.44 2.05
N ALA A 4 -3.28 15.38 2.44
CA ALA A 4 -4.32 14.64 1.77
C ALA A 4 -4.73 15.31 0.44
N VAL A 5 -5.00 16.62 0.51
CA VAL A 5 -5.32 17.44 -0.67
C VAL A 5 -4.16 17.50 -1.66
N PHE A 6 -2.92 17.51 -1.16
CA PHE A 6 -1.73 17.41 -2.00
C PHE A 6 -1.61 16.06 -2.70
N LEU A 7 -1.79 14.95 -1.98
CA LEU A 7 -1.76 13.60 -2.55
C LEU A 7 -2.82 13.44 -3.67
N LYS A 8 -4.02 13.95 -3.43
CA LYS A 8 -5.17 13.94 -4.36
C LYS A 8 -4.87 14.73 -5.63
N ALA A 9 -4.44 15.99 -5.51
CA ALA A 9 -4.09 16.82 -6.65
C ALA A 9 -2.95 16.20 -7.47
N PHE A 10 -1.98 15.61 -6.78
CA PHE A 10 -0.77 15.06 -7.38
C PHE A 10 -1.00 13.79 -8.20
N ILE A 11 -1.74 12.82 -7.66
CA ILE A 11 -2.08 11.56 -8.36
C ILE A 11 -2.87 11.85 -9.64
N LEU A 12 -3.81 12.79 -9.59
CA LEU A 12 -4.64 13.19 -10.72
C LEU A 12 -3.87 13.96 -11.80
N SER A 13 -2.81 14.68 -11.42
CA SER A 13 -1.94 15.42 -12.35
C SER A 13 -0.99 14.53 -13.15
N PHE A 14 -0.42 13.50 -12.50
CA PHE A 14 0.80 12.84 -13.00
C PHE A 14 0.71 11.31 -13.08
N GLY A 15 -0.38 10.70 -12.62
CA GLY A 15 -0.56 9.23 -12.55
C GLY A 15 -0.64 8.49 -13.88
N VAL A 16 -0.36 9.13 -15.02
CA VAL A 16 -0.44 8.49 -16.36
C VAL A 16 0.70 8.87 -17.31
N CYS A 17 1.73 9.61 -16.89
CA CYS A 17 2.68 10.17 -17.86
C CYS A 17 4.14 10.15 -17.40
N LEU A 18 4.72 8.96 -17.23
CA LEU A 18 6.18 8.80 -17.18
C LEU A 18 6.61 7.76 -18.22
N LYS A 19 7.51 8.17 -19.13
CA LYS A 19 8.09 7.32 -20.18
C LYS A 19 8.78 6.09 -19.57
N GLN A 20 8.62 4.95 -20.23
CA GLN A 20 9.02 3.60 -19.81
C GLN A 20 10.51 3.46 -19.47
N GLU A 21 11.39 4.27 -20.07
CA GLU A 21 12.84 4.25 -19.83
C GLU A 21 13.24 4.70 -18.42
N LYS A 22 12.54 5.68 -17.81
CA LYS A 22 12.84 6.11 -16.43
C LYS A 22 12.43 5.10 -15.37
N TRP A 23 11.55 4.16 -15.71
CA TRP A 23 11.15 3.07 -14.81
C TRP A 23 12.27 2.04 -14.65
N ASN A 24 13.00 1.73 -15.72
CA ASN A 24 14.02 0.69 -15.74
C ASN A 24 15.26 1.03 -14.87
N ASP A 25 15.59 2.32 -14.70
CA ASP A 25 16.68 2.76 -13.81
C ASP A 25 16.28 2.77 -12.33
N LEU A 26 14.98 2.85 -12.02
CA LEU A 26 14.44 2.89 -10.66
C LEU A 26 14.14 1.49 -10.11
N ILE A 27 13.81 0.51 -10.96
CA ILE A 27 13.44 -0.85 -10.57
C ILE A 27 14.53 -1.56 -9.72
N PRO A 28 15.84 -1.56 -10.09
CA PRO A 28 16.86 -2.31 -9.33
C PRO A 28 17.10 -1.78 -7.91
N LYS A 29 16.86 -0.49 -7.67
CA LYS A 29 17.09 0.15 -6.36
C LYS A 29 15.97 -0.15 -5.35
N TYR A 30 14.80 -0.60 -5.83
CA TYR A 30 13.57 -0.74 -5.06
C TYR A 30 13.05 -2.18 -4.98
N GLU A 31 13.59 -3.12 -5.75
CA GLU A 31 13.21 -4.55 -5.76
C GLU A 31 13.40 -5.26 -4.40
N HIS A 32 14.22 -4.72 -3.50
CA HIS A 32 14.47 -5.33 -2.21
C HIS A 32 13.47 -4.98 -1.09
N ASN A 33 12.43 -4.16 -1.32
CA ASN A 33 11.71 -3.57 -0.17
C ASN A 33 10.17 -3.45 -0.14
N ARG A 34 9.34 -3.70 -1.17
CA ARG A 34 7.86 -3.46 -1.03
C ARG A 34 6.93 -4.34 -1.86
N SER A 35 5.66 -4.43 -1.40
CA SER A 35 4.56 -5.15 -2.07
C SER A 35 4.04 -4.38 -3.29
N LYS A 36 4.03 -5.08 -4.42
CA LYS A 36 3.97 -4.52 -5.79
C LYS A 36 2.58 -4.02 -6.26
N ARG A 37 1.62 -3.68 -5.40
CA ARG A 37 0.30 -3.17 -5.90
C ARG A 37 -0.32 -2.01 -5.16
N SER A 38 -0.28 -1.96 -3.82
CA SER A 38 -0.89 -0.84 -3.07
C SER A 38 0.10 0.28 -2.74
N THR A 39 1.39 -0.05 -2.62
CA THR A 39 2.43 0.94 -2.25
C THR A 39 3.09 1.64 -3.44
N GLU A 40 2.98 1.12 -4.65
CA GLU A 40 3.51 1.77 -5.85
C GLU A 40 2.86 3.13 -6.06
N LEU A 41 1.53 3.23 -5.97
CA LEU A 41 0.80 4.50 -6.08
C LEU A 41 1.27 5.53 -5.03
N LEU A 42 1.44 5.15 -3.77
CA LEU A 42 1.89 6.04 -2.70
C LEU A 42 3.37 6.45 -2.84
N VAL A 43 4.25 5.54 -3.26
CA VAL A 43 5.69 5.80 -3.42
C VAL A 43 5.97 6.62 -4.68
N LEU A 44 5.33 6.29 -5.81
CA LEU A 44 5.38 7.09 -7.04
C LEU A 44 4.83 8.49 -6.80
N THR A 45 3.77 8.59 -5.99
CA THR A 45 3.25 9.88 -5.57
C THR A 45 4.31 10.66 -4.79
N ILE A 46 4.96 10.06 -3.78
CA ILE A 46 5.99 10.74 -2.98
C ILE A 46 7.24 11.13 -3.79
N ASP A 47 7.71 10.27 -4.70
CA ASP A 47 8.93 10.53 -5.47
C ASP A 47 8.68 11.50 -6.64
N THR A 48 7.51 11.45 -7.27
CA THR A 48 7.13 12.44 -8.28
C THR A 48 6.79 13.79 -7.61
N ILE A 49 6.23 13.78 -6.38
CA ILE A 49 6.09 14.97 -5.52
C ILE A 49 7.45 15.60 -5.29
N ARG A 50 8.47 14.81 -4.95
CA ARG A 50 9.83 15.30 -4.69
C ARG A 50 10.46 15.90 -5.95
N LEU A 51 10.32 15.22 -7.09
CA LEU A 51 10.85 15.69 -8.38
C LEU A 51 10.22 17.02 -8.81
N VAL A 52 8.91 17.19 -8.67
CA VAL A 52 8.21 18.43 -9.02
C VAL A 52 8.43 19.53 -7.97
N ALA A 53 8.44 19.18 -6.68
CA ALA A 53 8.76 20.14 -5.61
C ALA A 53 10.16 20.74 -5.75
N ASN A 54 11.13 19.97 -6.25
CA ASN A 54 12.48 20.47 -6.54
C ASN A 54 12.52 21.48 -7.70
N SER A 55 11.51 21.48 -8.59
CA SER A 55 11.39 22.44 -9.70
C SER A 55 10.56 23.69 -9.37
N LEU A 56 9.83 23.67 -8.24
CA LEU A 56 8.96 24.76 -7.80
C LEU A 56 9.57 25.45 -6.59
N SER A 57 10.34 26.53 -6.80
CA SER A 57 10.80 27.38 -5.69
C SER A 57 9.64 28.23 -5.16
N CYS A 58 8.82 27.69 -4.27
CA CYS A 58 7.82 28.47 -3.54
C CYS A 58 7.81 28.14 -2.05
N ALA A 59 7.61 29.18 -1.22
CA ALA A 59 7.51 29.03 0.22
C ALA A 59 6.29 28.18 0.61
N ARG A 60 6.40 27.42 1.69
CA ARG A 60 5.39 26.45 2.17
C ARG A 60 3.96 26.97 2.12
N THR A 61 3.69 28.18 2.64
CA THR A 61 2.35 28.77 2.65
C THR A 61 1.79 28.99 1.24
N LYS A 62 2.66 29.43 0.31
CA LYS A 62 2.30 29.61 -1.10
C LYS A 62 2.05 28.27 -1.78
N SER A 63 2.89 27.26 -1.53
CA SER A 63 2.69 25.89 -2.04
C SER A 63 1.35 25.32 -1.57
N ILE A 64 1.05 25.46 -0.27
CA ILE A 64 -0.22 25.02 0.31
C ILE A 64 -1.39 25.73 -0.37
N SER A 65 -1.33 27.05 -0.53
CA SER A 65 -2.41 27.81 -1.16
C SER A 65 -2.64 27.38 -2.61
N ILE A 66 -1.59 27.18 -3.40
CA ILE A 66 -1.70 26.68 -4.79
C ILE A 66 -2.37 25.30 -4.81
N VAL A 67 -1.94 24.40 -3.94
CA VAL A 67 -2.48 23.03 -3.89
C VAL A 67 -3.95 23.03 -3.48
N LEU A 68 -4.29 23.74 -2.41
CA LEU A 68 -5.65 23.75 -1.85
C LEU A 68 -6.64 24.50 -2.75
N ASN A 69 -6.23 25.63 -3.33
CA ASN A 69 -7.14 26.55 -3.99
C ASN A 69 -7.11 26.46 -5.52
N VAL A 70 -6.07 25.86 -6.11
CA VAL A 70 -5.93 25.77 -7.58
C VAL A 70 -5.89 24.31 -8.03
N SER A 71 -4.88 23.55 -7.60
CA SER A 71 -4.65 22.21 -8.12
C SER A 71 -5.76 21.24 -7.71
N SER A 72 -6.06 21.13 -6.42
CA SER A 72 -7.07 20.17 -5.95
C SER A 72 -8.47 20.40 -6.53
N PRO A 73 -9.01 21.65 -6.56
CA PRO A 73 -10.31 21.90 -7.19
C PRO A 73 -10.31 21.53 -8.67
N TYR A 74 -9.28 21.92 -9.42
CA TYR A 74 -9.15 21.61 -10.84
C TYR A 74 -9.18 20.10 -11.11
N PHE A 75 -8.35 19.34 -10.41
CA PHE A 75 -8.26 17.89 -10.61
C PHE A 75 -9.50 17.15 -10.12
N THR A 76 -10.09 17.60 -9.01
CA THR A 76 -11.36 17.04 -8.53
C THR A 76 -12.46 17.26 -9.57
N GLN A 77 -12.55 18.46 -10.15
CA GLN A 77 -13.52 18.76 -11.20
C GLN A 77 -13.31 17.91 -12.45
N GLN A 78 -12.07 17.69 -12.88
CA GLN A 78 -11.77 16.78 -14.00
C GLN A 78 -12.16 15.33 -13.70
N LEU A 79 -11.83 14.84 -12.50
CA LEU A 79 -12.19 13.50 -12.06
C LEU A 79 -13.71 13.32 -12.09
N LEU A 80 -14.45 14.22 -11.45
CA LEU A 80 -15.92 14.18 -11.40
C LEU A 80 -16.54 14.31 -12.79
N GLY A 81 -15.99 15.18 -13.65
CA GLY A 81 -16.44 15.33 -15.03
C GLY A 81 -16.27 14.05 -15.86
N ASN A 82 -15.21 13.27 -15.61
CA ASN A 82 -15.01 11.97 -16.24
C ASN A 82 -15.90 10.89 -15.63
N LEU A 83 -16.06 10.87 -14.30
CA LEU A 83 -16.94 9.92 -13.62
C LEU A 83 -18.40 10.09 -14.02
N LYS A 84 -18.88 11.32 -14.17
CA LYS A 84 -20.25 11.59 -14.65
C LYS A 84 -20.49 11.11 -16.08
N LYS A 85 -19.43 10.92 -16.87
CA LYS A 85 -19.49 10.29 -18.20
C LYS A 85 -19.33 8.76 -18.15
N SER A 86 -18.74 8.24 -17.07
CA SER A 86 -18.53 6.81 -16.85
C SER A 86 -19.74 6.23 -16.13
N THR A 87 -20.49 5.35 -16.78
CA THR A 87 -21.70 4.76 -16.19
C THR A 87 -21.40 3.90 -14.97
N PHE A 88 -20.21 3.29 -14.90
CA PHE A 88 -19.87 2.29 -13.91
C PHE A 88 -18.48 2.50 -13.33
N PHE A 89 -18.33 2.29 -12.02
CA PHE A 89 -17.06 2.38 -11.32
C PHE A 89 -17.06 1.55 -10.02
N PRO A 90 -15.96 0.85 -9.68
CA PRO A 90 -15.78 0.34 -8.33
C PRO A 90 -15.28 1.44 -7.37
N LEU A 91 -15.73 1.35 -6.12
CA LEU A 91 -15.26 2.13 -4.98
C LEU A 91 -14.09 1.39 -4.34
N LEU A 92 -12.97 2.08 -4.15
CA LEU A 92 -11.79 1.55 -3.49
C LEU A 92 -11.50 2.39 -2.25
N TYR A 93 -11.30 1.76 -1.10
CA TYR A 93 -10.82 2.47 0.08
C TYR A 93 -10.02 1.55 0.98
N ASP A 94 -9.09 2.15 1.72
CA ASP A 94 -8.27 1.47 2.72
C ASP A 94 -7.93 2.45 3.85
N ALA A 95 -7.75 1.94 5.06
CA ALA A 95 -7.35 2.75 6.19
C ALA A 95 -5.83 2.95 6.17
N SER A 96 -5.38 4.20 6.19
CA SER A 96 -3.96 4.52 6.36
C SER A 96 -3.71 5.16 7.72
N ASN A 97 -2.93 4.48 8.56
CA ASN A 97 -2.53 4.96 9.88
C ASN A 97 -1.16 5.64 9.82
N LYS A 98 -1.03 6.86 10.36
CA LYS A 98 0.25 7.53 10.61
C LYS A 98 0.24 8.22 11.97
N GLY A 99 0.93 7.61 12.95
CA GLY A 99 0.89 8.08 14.32
C GLY A 99 -0.51 7.94 14.91
N ASN A 100 -1.05 9.03 15.44
CA ASN A 100 -2.43 9.13 15.95
C ASN A 100 -3.45 9.59 14.89
N THR A 101 -3.03 9.74 13.63
CA THR A 101 -3.92 10.16 12.55
C THR A 101 -4.26 8.97 11.68
N LYS A 102 -5.56 8.78 11.44
CA LYS A 102 -6.10 7.78 10.54
C LYS A 102 -6.85 8.46 9.42
N VAL A 103 -6.50 8.11 8.18
CA VAL A 103 -7.10 8.69 6.98
C VAL A 103 -7.63 7.59 6.08
N PHE A 104 -8.79 7.85 5.49
CA PHE A 104 -9.49 6.96 4.57
C PHE A 104 -9.55 7.60 3.18
N PRO A 105 -8.59 7.33 2.31
CA PRO A 105 -8.72 7.64 0.89
C PRO A 105 -9.93 6.91 0.31
N ILE A 106 -10.89 7.69 -0.18
CA ILE A 106 -11.97 7.23 -1.03
C ILE A 106 -11.53 7.39 -2.48
N CYS A 107 -11.34 6.27 -3.15
CA CYS A 107 -10.87 6.19 -4.52
C CYS A 107 -11.94 5.55 -5.40
N VAL A 108 -11.89 5.88 -6.69
CA VAL A 108 -12.70 5.21 -7.71
C VAL A 108 -11.82 4.83 -8.88
N GLN A 109 -12.15 3.71 -9.51
CA GLN A 109 -11.55 3.32 -10.78
C GLN A 109 -12.59 3.49 -11.89
N PHE A 110 -12.18 4.01 -13.04
CA PHE A 110 -13.09 4.23 -14.16
C PHE A 110 -12.35 4.08 -15.48
N LEU A 111 -13.10 3.79 -16.54
CA LEU A 111 -12.55 3.73 -17.89
C LEU A 111 -12.60 5.14 -18.51
N SER A 112 -11.45 5.64 -18.94
CA SER A 112 -11.38 6.88 -19.73
C SER A 112 -10.97 6.60 -21.17
N SER A 113 -10.97 7.64 -22.01
CA SER A 113 -10.51 7.55 -23.41
C SER A 113 -9.07 7.07 -23.57
N THR A 114 -8.27 7.09 -22.50
CA THR A 114 -6.86 6.66 -22.50
C THR A 114 -6.62 5.41 -21.63
N GLY A 115 -7.68 4.65 -21.35
CA GLY A 115 -7.63 3.42 -20.57
C GLY A 115 -8.12 3.58 -19.14
N VAL A 116 -7.84 2.57 -18.32
CA VAL A 116 -8.28 2.51 -16.91
C VAL A 116 -7.54 3.57 -16.09
N LYS A 117 -8.29 4.37 -15.33
CA LYS A 117 -7.77 5.39 -14.43
C LYS A 117 -8.24 5.12 -13.01
N ILE A 118 -7.45 5.59 -12.05
CA ILE A 118 -7.82 5.62 -10.64
C ILE A 118 -7.74 7.07 -10.19
N GLY A 119 -8.75 7.55 -9.48
CA GLY A 119 -8.79 8.88 -8.91
C GLY A 119 -9.20 8.84 -7.45
N ILE A 120 -8.64 9.75 -6.65
CA ILE A 120 -9.07 9.98 -5.27
C ILE A 120 -10.23 10.97 -5.31
N VAL A 121 -11.40 10.56 -4.83
CA VAL A 121 -12.59 11.41 -4.70
C VAL A 121 -12.52 12.21 -3.42
N ASP A 122 -12.08 11.63 -2.31
CA ASP A 122 -11.85 12.35 -1.06
C ASP A 122 -10.93 11.60 -0.09
N LEU A 123 -10.58 12.26 1.01
CA LEU A 123 -9.79 11.72 2.11
C LEU A 123 -10.50 12.04 3.43
N ILE A 124 -11.15 11.03 3.98
CA ILE A 124 -11.93 11.17 5.21
C ILE A 124 -11.01 10.99 6.42
N ASP A 125 -11.01 11.96 7.32
CA ASP A 125 -10.38 11.83 8.64
C ASP A 125 -11.42 11.14 9.56
N ALA A 126 -11.23 9.85 9.89
CA ALA A 126 -12.16 9.12 10.78
C ALA A 126 -11.41 8.64 12.03
N VAL A 127 -12.00 8.91 13.20
CA VAL A 127 -11.40 8.61 14.52
C VAL A 127 -11.68 7.15 14.91
N ASP A 128 -12.87 6.64 14.57
CA ASP A 128 -13.29 5.26 14.80
C ASP A 128 -13.88 4.64 13.51
N GLU A 129 -13.87 3.30 13.41
CA GLU A 129 -14.28 2.55 12.22
C GLU A 129 -15.64 1.83 12.33
N PRO A 130 -16.73 2.45 12.83
CA PRO A 130 -18.01 1.77 12.78
C PRO A 130 -18.44 1.64 11.32
N THR A 131 -18.82 0.42 10.92
CA THR A 131 -19.31 0.09 9.57
C THR A 131 -20.26 1.15 9.00
N ILE A 132 -21.21 1.59 9.83
CA ILE A 132 -22.28 2.52 9.47
C ILE A 132 -21.71 3.87 9.01
N GLU A 133 -20.68 4.38 9.69
CA GLU A 133 -20.10 5.68 9.37
C GLU A 133 -19.34 5.64 8.05
N ILE A 134 -18.60 4.57 7.78
CA ILE A 134 -17.90 4.38 6.50
C ILE A 134 -18.91 4.34 5.35
N PHE A 135 -19.97 3.56 5.50
CA PHE A 135 -21.05 3.47 4.52
C PHE A 135 -21.73 4.83 4.30
N ALA A 136 -22.15 5.50 5.38
CA ALA A 136 -22.84 6.78 5.31
C ALA A 136 -21.96 7.87 4.68
N ASN A 137 -20.68 7.95 5.05
CA ASN A 137 -19.75 8.93 4.49
C ASN A 137 -19.48 8.68 3.01
N ALA A 138 -19.29 7.42 2.59
CA ALA A 138 -19.12 7.10 1.17
C ALA A 138 -20.38 7.45 0.36
N ARG A 139 -21.57 7.15 0.89
CA ARG A 139 -22.86 7.50 0.28
C ARG A 139 -23.05 9.01 0.17
N GLN A 140 -22.79 9.74 1.25
CA GLN A 140 -22.88 11.21 1.26
C GLN A 140 -21.90 11.83 0.28
N LEU A 141 -20.68 11.32 0.19
CA LEU A 141 -19.67 11.79 -0.75
C LEU A 141 -20.15 11.67 -2.21
N PHE A 142 -20.82 10.58 -2.57
CA PHE A 142 -21.38 10.44 -3.92
C PHE A 142 -22.48 11.49 -4.17
N MET A 143 -23.40 11.68 -3.22
CA MET A 143 -24.48 12.67 -3.33
C MET A 143 -23.93 14.10 -3.46
N ASP A 144 -22.99 14.50 -2.59
CA ASP A 144 -22.42 15.85 -2.57
C ASP A 144 -21.68 16.21 -3.86
N ASN A 145 -21.12 15.20 -4.54
CA ASN A 145 -20.41 15.38 -5.81
C ASN A 145 -21.32 15.18 -7.04
N GLY A 146 -22.61 14.89 -6.83
CA GLY A 146 -23.58 14.60 -7.88
C GLY A 146 -23.20 13.37 -8.70
N LEU A 147 -22.65 12.36 -8.03
CA LEU A 147 -22.37 11.04 -8.60
C LEU A 147 -23.54 10.12 -8.30
N ASP A 148 -23.95 9.34 -9.31
CA ASP A 148 -25.00 8.35 -9.13
C ASP A 148 -24.46 7.11 -8.43
N ILE A 149 -25.03 6.79 -7.26
CA ILE A 149 -24.68 5.61 -6.48
C ILE A 149 -25.00 4.31 -7.24
N TYR A 150 -25.96 4.31 -8.17
CA TYR A 150 -26.27 3.15 -9.00
C TYR A 150 -25.16 2.79 -9.99
N GLY A 151 -24.19 3.69 -10.22
CA GLY A 151 -22.98 3.40 -10.98
C GLY A 151 -21.95 2.55 -10.21
N LEU A 152 -22.15 2.34 -8.90
CA LEU A 152 -21.22 1.57 -8.08
C LEU A 152 -21.32 0.07 -8.39
N THR A 153 -20.26 -0.49 -8.98
CA THR A 153 -20.27 -1.91 -9.40
C THR A 153 -19.56 -2.85 -8.45
N ALA A 154 -18.57 -2.38 -7.69
CA ALA A 154 -17.84 -3.23 -6.75
C ALA A 154 -17.19 -2.41 -5.63
N LEU A 155 -16.87 -3.10 -4.53
CA LEU A 155 -16.05 -2.56 -3.45
C LEU A 155 -14.68 -3.23 -3.46
N GLY A 156 -13.60 -2.47 -3.62
CA GLY A 156 -12.21 -2.94 -3.50
C GLY A 156 -11.60 -2.49 -2.18
N VAL A 157 -11.64 -3.35 -1.16
CA VAL A 157 -11.42 -2.96 0.24
C VAL A 157 -10.62 -4.01 1.01
N ASP A 158 -10.08 -3.66 2.18
CA ASP A 158 -9.45 -4.63 3.07
C ASP A 158 -10.45 -5.70 3.54
N ASN A 159 -9.97 -6.92 3.78
CA ASN A 159 -10.75 -8.12 4.04
C ASN A 159 -11.23 -8.24 5.50
N THR A 160 -11.44 -7.13 6.19
CA THR A 160 -11.93 -7.11 7.57
C THR A 160 -13.44 -7.40 7.61
N ASN A 161 -13.93 -7.88 8.76
CA ASN A 161 -15.37 -8.10 8.95
C ASN A 161 -16.18 -6.80 8.79
N VAL A 162 -15.62 -5.64 9.18
CA VAL A 162 -16.24 -4.32 8.99
C VAL A 162 -16.49 -4.02 7.51
N ASN A 163 -15.55 -4.36 6.63
CA ASN A 163 -15.65 -4.03 5.21
C ASN A 163 -16.40 -5.10 4.41
N ILE A 164 -16.09 -6.37 4.64
CA ILE A 164 -16.51 -7.48 3.77
C ILE A 164 -17.25 -8.60 4.51
N GLY A 165 -17.58 -8.44 5.80
CA GLY A 165 -18.34 -9.43 6.56
C GLY A 165 -19.70 -9.74 5.93
N ASN A 166 -20.28 -10.89 6.26
CA ASN A 166 -21.58 -11.27 5.71
C ASN A 166 -22.74 -10.48 6.34
N ASN A 167 -22.58 -10.06 7.60
CA ASN A 167 -23.58 -9.33 8.36
C ASN A 167 -23.01 -7.99 8.80
N HIS A 168 -23.79 -6.92 8.61
CA HIS A 168 -23.47 -5.58 9.11
C HIS A 168 -22.05 -5.10 8.78
N SER A 169 -21.63 -5.37 7.54
CA SER A 169 -20.43 -4.84 6.89
C SER A 169 -20.77 -3.78 5.85
N VAL A 170 -19.78 -3.00 5.43
CA VAL A 170 -19.95 -1.96 4.40
C VAL A 170 -20.44 -2.61 3.11
N TYR A 171 -19.89 -3.77 2.75
CA TYR A 171 -20.38 -4.56 1.63
C TYR A 171 -21.84 -4.99 1.78
N SER A 172 -22.24 -5.54 2.94
CA SER A 172 -23.64 -5.96 3.12
C SER A 172 -24.62 -4.79 3.03
N LEU A 173 -24.26 -3.62 3.57
CA LEU A 173 -25.09 -2.42 3.50
C LEU A 173 -25.23 -1.91 2.05
N PHE A 174 -24.12 -1.87 1.30
CA PHE A 174 -24.20 -1.56 -0.13
C PHE A 174 -24.93 -2.64 -0.92
N LYS A 175 -24.88 -3.91 -0.50
CA LYS A 175 -25.58 -5.02 -1.19
C LYS A 175 -27.09 -4.91 -1.03
N ASP A 176 -27.56 -4.43 0.11
CA ASP A 176 -28.98 -4.18 0.39
C ASP A 176 -29.52 -3.03 -0.48
N GLU A 177 -28.76 -1.94 -0.66
CA GLU A 177 -29.14 -0.80 -1.52
C GLU A 177 -28.89 -1.09 -3.02
N LEU A 178 -27.83 -1.84 -3.34
CA LEU A 178 -27.36 -2.14 -4.69
C LEU A 178 -27.18 -3.67 -4.86
N PRO A 179 -28.23 -4.41 -5.23
CA PRO A 179 -28.20 -5.87 -5.30
C PRO A 179 -27.12 -6.45 -6.24
N ASN A 180 -26.65 -5.68 -7.22
CA ASN A 180 -25.63 -6.11 -8.19
C ASN A 180 -24.19 -5.75 -7.80
N VAL A 181 -23.96 -5.08 -6.66
CA VAL A 181 -22.61 -4.73 -6.23
C VAL A 181 -21.79 -6.00 -5.96
N LEU A 182 -20.54 -5.97 -6.44
CA LEU A 182 -19.59 -7.08 -6.32
C LEU A 182 -18.64 -6.87 -5.15
N LYS A 183 -18.27 -7.99 -4.54
CA LYS A 183 -17.30 -8.06 -3.45
C LYS A 183 -15.88 -8.15 -4.01
N GLY A 184 -15.12 -7.07 -3.96
CA GLY A 184 -13.72 -7.01 -4.36
C GLY A 184 -12.80 -7.12 -3.15
N ASN A 185 -12.51 -8.35 -2.73
CA ASN A 185 -11.53 -8.59 -1.67
C ASN A 185 -10.14 -8.11 -2.07
N CYS A 186 -9.38 -7.57 -1.12
CA CYS A 186 -8.00 -7.17 -1.35
C CYS A 186 -7.08 -8.40 -1.47
N TYR A 187 -6.62 -8.68 -2.68
CA TYR A 187 -5.62 -9.73 -2.95
C TYR A 187 -4.35 -9.55 -2.13
N SER A 188 -4.00 -8.30 -1.80
CA SER A 188 -2.83 -8.00 -0.98
C SER A 188 -2.93 -8.46 0.46
N HIS A 189 -4.13 -8.80 0.92
CA HIS A 189 -4.35 -9.43 2.21
C HIS A 189 -4.66 -10.92 2.07
N ILE A 190 -5.34 -11.35 1.01
CA ILE A 190 -5.59 -12.78 0.74
C ILE A 190 -4.27 -13.53 0.69
N LEU A 191 -3.33 -13.11 -0.17
CA LEU A 191 -2.12 -13.87 -0.43
C LEU A 191 -1.24 -14.01 0.83
N PRO A 192 -0.90 -12.95 1.59
CA PRO A 192 -0.14 -13.11 2.83
C PRO A 192 -0.87 -13.92 3.89
N ASN A 193 -2.20 -13.78 4.01
CA ASN A 193 -2.97 -14.59 4.94
C ASN A 193 -2.90 -16.07 4.56
N SER A 194 -3.05 -16.42 3.28
CA SER A 194 -2.90 -17.79 2.79
C SER A 194 -1.51 -18.35 3.08
N VAL A 195 -0.45 -17.58 2.83
CA VAL A 195 0.93 -18.00 3.14
C VAL A 195 1.11 -18.20 4.64
N LYS A 196 0.60 -17.29 5.48
CA LYS A 196 0.65 -17.40 6.94
C LYS A 196 -0.09 -18.65 7.43
N TYR A 197 -1.26 -18.96 6.89
CA TYR A 197 -1.98 -20.18 7.22
C TYR A 197 -1.18 -21.42 6.85
N ALA A 198 -0.63 -21.49 5.63
CA ALA A 198 0.22 -22.61 5.22
C ALA A 198 1.49 -22.74 6.07
N HIS A 199 2.09 -21.63 6.46
CA HIS A 199 3.27 -21.59 7.33
C HIS A 199 2.99 -22.14 8.72
N ASN A 200 1.81 -21.90 9.29
CA ASN A 200 1.42 -22.45 10.59
C ASN A 200 1.29 -23.98 10.60
N GLU A 201 1.11 -24.61 9.43
CA GLU A 201 1.05 -26.08 9.29
C GLU A 201 2.45 -26.73 9.20
N LEU A 202 3.52 -25.93 9.09
CA LEU A 202 4.88 -26.46 9.03
C LEU A 202 5.33 -26.93 10.42
N LEU A 203 6.01 -28.09 10.47
CA LEU A 203 6.63 -28.61 11.69
C LEU A 203 7.68 -27.66 12.28
N ILE A 204 8.35 -26.90 11.41
CA ILE A 204 9.39 -25.94 11.78
C ILE A 204 8.93 -24.54 11.40
N ASP A 205 8.88 -23.67 12.40
CA ASP A 205 8.56 -22.26 12.22
C ASP A 205 9.81 -21.50 11.71
N GLY A 206 9.98 -21.50 10.39
CA GLY A 206 11.10 -20.80 9.74
C GLY A 206 11.15 -19.30 10.04
N GLU A 207 10.00 -18.65 10.32
CA GLU A 207 9.96 -17.24 10.72
C GLU A 207 10.58 -17.05 12.11
N LYS A 208 10.23 -17.90 13.08
CA LYS A 208 10.85 -17.87 14.43
C LYS A 208 12.33 -18.17 14.40
N VAL A 209 12.77 -19.13 13.58
CA VAL A 209 14.21 -19.43 13.42
C VAL A 209 14.94 -18.19 12.90
N LEU A 210 14.44 -17.60 11.82
CA LEU A 210 14.99 -16.38 11.23
C LEU A 210 15.02 -15.21 12.24
N ILE A 211 13.92 -14.98 12.96
CA ILE A 211 13.83 -13.91 13.97
C ILE A 211 14.86 -14.13 15.07
N SER A 212 15.00 -15.36 15.56
CA SER A 212 15.97 -15.73 16.60
C SER A 212 17.41 -15.49 16.15
N LEU A 213 17.75 -15.92 14.93
CA LEU A 213 19.06 -15.67 14.32
C LEU A 213 19.35 -14.17 14.19
N CYS A 214 18.37 -13.41 13.67
CA CYS A 214 18.49 -11.96 13.57
C CYS A 214 18.77 -11.32 14.94
N TYR A 215 18.04 -11.71 15.99
CA TYR A 215 18.28 -11.19 17.34
C TYR A 215 19.64 -11.58 17.92
N HIS A 216 20.13 -12.78 17.61
CA HIS A 216 21.44 -13.26 18.06
C HIS A 216 22.58 -12.39 17.53
N TYR A 217 22.53 -12.05 16.24
CA TYR A 217 23.59 -11.29 15.55
C TYR A 217 23.41 -9.77 15.61
N LEU A 218 22.19 -9.24 15.45
CA LEU A 218 21.95 -7.78 15.39
C LEU A 218 22.32 -7.04 16.68
N ARG A 219 22.44 -7.75 17.80
CA ARG A 219 22.74 -7.16 19.12
C ARG A 219 24.20 -7.30 19.54
N SER A 220 25.05 -7.93 18.73
CA SER A 220 26.45 -8.18 19.10
C SER A 220 27.38 -8.09 17.90
N ALA A 221 28.19 -7.03 17.87
CA ALA A 221 29.28 -6.91 16.90
C ALA A 221 30.28 -8.07 17.01
N LYS A 222 30.52 -8.55 18.25
CA LYS A 222 31.40 -9.70 18.50
C LYS A 222 30.90 -10.97 17.79
N ARG A 223 29.61 -11.30 17.91
CA ARG A 223 29.05 -12.50 17.25
C ARG A 223 29.03 -12.40 15.73
N VAL A 224 28.86 -11.18 15.20
CA VAL A 224 28.98 -10.94 13.76
C VAL A 224 30.42 -11.14 13.29
N ASP A 225 31.40 -10.69 14.08
CA ASP A 225 32.82 -10.87 13.79
C ASP A 225 33.24 -12.34 13.85
N GLU A 226 32.79 -13.09 14.87
CA GLU A 226 32.98 -14.54 14.97
C GLU A 226 32.41 -15.25 13.73
N LEU A 227 31.16 -14.95 13.34
CA LEU A 227 30.57 -15.55 12.13
C LEU A 227 31.41 -15.25 10.88
N LYS A 228 31.95 -14.04 10.74
CA LYS A 228 32.82 -13.68 9.61
C LYS A 228 34.10 -14.50 9.53
N GLN A 229 34.63 -15.01 10.66
CA GLN A 229 35.80 -15.88 10.64
C GLN A 229 35.50 -17.19 9.91
N TYR A 230 34.31 -17.77 10.09
CA TYR A 230 33.88 -18.94 9.33
C TYR A 230 33.74 -18.62 7.84
N TYR A 231 33.16 -17.47 7.48
CA TYR A 231 33.11 -17.03 6.07
C TYR A 231 34.51 -16.92 5.45
N GLY A 232 35.48 -16.36 6.19
CA GLY A 232 36.87 -16.29 5.75
C GLY A 232 37.53 -17.66 5.61
N PHE A 233 37.28 -18.58 6.54
CA PHE A 233 37.82 -19.94 6.51
C PHE A 233 37.31 -20.76 5.31
N TYR A 234 36.04 -20.60 4.96
CA TYR A 234 35.41 -21.28 3.82
C TYR A 234 35.50 -20.47 2.50
N GLU A 235 36.26 -19.38 2.47
CA GLU A 235 36.46 -18.52 1.30
C GLU A 235 35.14 -18.01 0.66
N GLN A 236 34.16 -17.67 1.50
CA GLN A 236 32.87 -17.14 1.05
C GLN A 236 32.69 -15.66 1.39
N ASP A 237 32.00 -14.93 0.50
CA ASP A 237 31.62 -13.54 0.75
C ASP A 237 30.59 -13.44 1.88
N PHE A 238 30.86 -12.58 2.86
CA PHE A 238 29.95 -12.36 3.98
C PHE A 238 28.61 -11.77 3.52
N LYS A 239 27.53 -12.49 3.80
CA LYS A 239 26.16 -12.04 3.53
C LYS A 239 25.41 -11.78 4.83
N VAL A 240 24.84 -10.58 4.94
CA VAL A 240 24.02 -10.18 6.10
C VAL A 240 22.70 -10.96 6.10
N ILE A 241 22.33 -11.52 7.26
CA ILE A 241 21.00 -12.10 7.47
C ILE A 241 19.96 -10.96 7.47
N LEU A 242 18.96 -11.06 6.60
CA LEU A 242 17.95 -10.02 6.44
C LEU A 242 16.86 -10.14 7.51
N LYS A 243 16.54 -9.02 8.16
CA LYS A 243 15.47 -8.96 9.17
C LYS A 243 14.08 -8.94 8.52
N HIS A 244 13.22 -9.87 8.93
CA HIS A 244 11.79 -9.83 8.60
C HIS A 244 11.03 -8.75 9.39
N THR A 245 10.08 -8.08 8.75
CA THR A 245 9.12 -7.16 9.42
C THR A 245 7.70 -7.49 9.02
N LYS A 246 6.80 -7.66 10.00
CA LYS A 246 5.38 -8.01 9.77
C LYS A 246 4.62 -7.04 8.85
N LEU A 247 5.07 -5.78 8.75
CA LEU A 247 4.45 -4.74 7.94
C LEU A 247 4.81 -4.79 6.44
N ARG A 248 5.68 -5.71 6.00
CA ARG A 248 6.16 -5.77 4.61
C ARG A 248 5.95 -7.15 4.02
N TRP A 249 4.96 -7.26 3.11
CA TRP A 249 4.41 -8.49 2.53
C TRP A 249 5.46 -9.48 1.97
N LEU A 250 6.66 -9.01 1.60
CA LEU A 250 7.71 -9.81 0.92
C LEU A 250 8.97 -9.95 1.75
N SER A 251 9.03 -9.32 2.93
CA SER A 251 10.25 -9.35 3.72
C SER A 251 10.54 -10.75 4.27
N LEU A 252 9.52 -11.58 4.50
CA LEU A 252 9.75 -12.96 4.96
C LEU A 252 10.40 -13.80 3.85
N TYR A 253 9.86 -13.75 2.63
CA TYR A 253 10.42 -14.47 1.48
C TYR A 253 11.90 -14.15 1.27
N LEU A 254 12.24 -12.86 1.13
CA LEU A 254 13.62 -12.41 0.91
C LEU A 254 14.54 -12.81 2.08
N SER A 255 14.04 -12.75 3.30
CA SER A 255 14.81 -13.16 4.47
C SER A 255 15.02 -14.67 4.56
N ILE A 256 14.04 -15.48 4.18
CA ILE A 256 14.16 -16.94 4.14
C ILE A 256 15.08 -17.36 2.99
N GLU A 257 14.95 -16.76 1.81
CA GLU A 257 15.84 -16.97 0.67
C GLU A 257 17.30 -16.67 1.07
N ARG A 258 17.54 -15.51 1.71
CA ARG A 258 18.85 -15.20 2.28
C ARG A 258 19.30 -16.23 3.31
N LEU A 259 18.41 -16.67 4.20
CA LEU A 259 18.75 -17.65 5.23
C LEU A 259 19.17 -18.97 4.59
N VAL A 260 18.47 -19.45 3.57
CA VAL A 260 18.79 -20.68 2.83
C VAL A 260 20.18 -20.57 2.19
N GLU A 261 20.50 -19.43 1.57
CA GLU A 261 21.83 -19.20 0.98
C GLU A 261 22.97 -19.32 2.01
N VAL A 262 22.76 -18.83 3.24
CA VAL A 262 23.80 -18.79 4.28
C VAL A 262 23.70 -19.93 5.28
N PHE A 263 22.70 -20.80 5.14
CA PHE A 263 22.29 -21.74 6.19
C PHE A 263 23.42 -22.71 6.57
N ALA A 264 24.19 -23.18 5.59
CA ALA A 264 25.29 -24.10 5.82
C ALA A 264 26.35 -23.49 6.77
N LEU A 265 26.78 -22.25 6.52
CA LEU A 265 27.76 -21.56 7.37
C LEU A 265 27.20 -21.21 8.74
N VAL A 266 25.95 -20.71 8.80
CA VAL A 266 25.29 -20.41 10.07
C VAL A 266 25.16 -21.68 10.91
N LYS A 267 24.85 -22.82 10.30
CA LYS A 267 24.78 -24.12 10.98
C LYS A 267 26.13 -24.52 11.56
N ILE A 268 27.22 -24.37 10.81
CA ILE A 268 28.58 -24.69 11.29
C ILE A 268 28.92 -23.83 12.52
N TYR A 269 28.68 -22.52 12.44
CA TYR A 269 28.90 -21.58 13.57
C TYR A 269 28.19 -21.99 14.87
N PHE A 270 27.03 -22.66 14.80
CA PHE A 270 26.31 -23.11 16.00
C PHE A 270 26.70 -24.52 16.47
N LEU A 271 27.36 -25.32 15.64
CA LEU A 271 27.74 -26.70 15.96
C LEU A 271 29.20 -26.85 16.40
N GLU A 272 30.06 -25.93 15.98
CA GLU A 272 31.50 -25.85 16.32
C GLU A 272 31.77 -24.72 17.31
#